data_AF-A0A1H2TR16-F1
#
_entry.id   AF-A0A1H2TR16-F1
#
_cell.length_a   1.000
_cell.length_b   1.000
_cell.length_c   1.000
_cell.angle_alpha   90.00
_cell.angle_beta   90.00
_cell.angle_gamma   90.00
#
_symmetry.space_group_name_H-M   'P 1'
#
loop_
_entity.id
_entity.type
_entity.pdbx_description
1 polymer ?
#
loop_
_entity_poly.entity_id
_entity_poly.type
_entity_poly.pdbx_seq_one_letter_code
_entity_poly.pdbx_strand_id
1 'polypeptide(L)'
;MSRYTNNPKLKIARAEYNKKYYARTSTGRNRLHRWTLAEMRMVQKHEISDTELAKKIHRSVAAIQKMRWQLKSKTEYTKNTRDAITASLF
;
A
#
# COMPACT_ATOMS: atom_id res chain seq x y z
N MET A 1 30.76 -0.53 -2.78
CA MET A 1 29.86 -0.50 -1.60
C MET A 1 29.83 0.90 -0.99
N SER A 2 28.65 1.46 -0.69
CA SER A 2 28.53 2.78 -0.03
C SER A 2 28.91 2.72 1.45
N ARG A 3 29.70 3.69 1.92
CA ARG A 3 30.14 3.82 3.32
C ARG A 3 28.97 3.98 4.32
N TYR A 4 27.81 4.42 3.83
CA TYR A 4 26.59 4.57 4.64
C TYR A 4 25.84 3.25 4.89
N THR A 5 25.98 2.26 4.01
CA THR A 5 25.19 1.01 4.04
C THR A 5 25.65 0.05 5.15
N ASN A 6 26.88 0.20 5.65
CA ASN A 6 27.49 -0.69 6.64
C ASN A 6 27.75 -0.03 8.01
N ASN A 7 26.93 0.95 8.41
CA ASN A 7 27.00 1.46 9.78
C ASN A 7 26.10 0.61 10.72
N PRO A 8 26.68 -0.15 11.67
CA PRO A 8 25.90 -1.01 12.57
C PRO A 8 24.92 -0.21 13.45
N LYS A 9 25.26 1.03 13.84
CA LYS A 9 24.38 1.90 14.63
C LYS A 9 23.10 2.24 13.87
N LEU A 10 23.21 2.51 12.57
CA LEU A 10 22.05 2.79 11.72
C LEU A 10 21.16 1.55 11.53
N LYS A 11 21.74 0.34 11.47
CA LYS A 11 20.98 -0.90 11.39
C LYS A 11 20.13 -1.13 12.64
N ILE A 12 20.71 -0.90 13.83
CA ILE A 12 20.01 -1.02 15.12
C ILE A 12 18.88 0.02 15.21
N ALA A 13 19.18 1.29 14.94
CA ALA A 13 18.18 2.37 14.97
C ALA A 13 17.00 2.10 14.03
N ARG A 14 17.28 1.60 12.81
CA ARG A 14 16.24 1.21 11.85
C ARG A 14 15.41 0.03 12.36
N ALA A 15 16.03 -0.97 12.98
CA ALA A 15 15.33 -2.11 13.56
C ALA A 15 14.40 -1.68 14.71
N GLU A 16 14.86 -0.80 15.60
CA GLU A 16 14.05 -0.25 16.69
C GLU A 16 12.88 0.59 16.17
N TYR A 17 13.12 1.44 15.17
CA TYR A 17 12.07 2.20 14.50
C TYR A 17 11.01 1.27 13.90
N ASN A 18 11.44 0.26 13.13
CA ASN A 18 10.54 -0.71 12.50
C ASN A 18 9.74 -1.49 13.55
N LYS A 19 10.37 -1.90 14.65
CA LYS A 19 9.71 -2.59 15.77
C LYS A 19 8.57 -1.74 16.33
N LYS A 20 8.83 -0.46 16.64
CA LYS A 20 7.80 0.48 17.13
C LYS A 20 6.71 0.71 16.09
N TYR A 21 7.08 0.90 14.83
CA TYR A 21 6.15 1.15 13.73
C TYR A 21 5.17 -0.01 13.53
N TYR A 22 5.68 -1.24 13.43
CA TYR A 22 4.83 -2.42 13.25
C TYR A 22 4.09 -2.82 14.51
N ALA A 23 4.63 -2.58 15.72
CA ALA A 23 3.85 -2.75 16.94
C ALA A 23 2.56 -1.90 16.92
N ARG A 24 2.65 -0.64 16.45
CA ARG A 24 1.50 0.26 16.33
C ARG A 24 0.56 -0.12 15.18
N THR A 25 1.09 -0.50 14.03
CA THR A 25 0.30 -0.66 12.78
C THR A 25 -0.10 -2.10 12.48
N SER A 26 0.49 -3.09 13.14
CA SER A 26 0.26 -4.53 12.90
C SER A 26 -0.76 -5.17 13.84
N THR A 27 -1.44 -4.38 14.68
CA THR A 27 -2.53 -4.82 15.55
C THR A 27 -3.50 -5.72 14.79
N GLY A 28 -3.94 -6.82 15.40
CA GLY A 28 -4.81 -7.82 14.75
C GLY A 28 -6.04 -7.24 14.06
N ARG A 29 -6.58 -6.13 14.58
CA ARG A 29 -7.64 -5.36 13.92
C ARG A 29 -7.25 -4.91 12.51
N ASN A 30 -6.04 -4.39 12.29
CA ASN A 30 -5.57 -4.01 10.96
C ASN A 30 -5.30 -5.17 10.02
N ARG A 31 -5.03 -6.39 10.53
CA ARG A 31 -4.85 -7.57 9.67
C ARG A 31 -6.18 -8.19 9.26
N LEU A 32 -7.17 -8.15 10.14
CA LEU A 32 -8.50 -8.75 9.92
C LEU A 32 -9.52 -7.76 9.33
N HIS A 33 -9.28 -6.45 9.44
CA HIS A 33 -10.20 -5.46 8.91
C HIS A 33 -10.24 -5.53 7.39
N ARG A 34 -11.44 -5.79 6.84
CA ARG A 34 -11.69 -5.73 5.40
C ARG A 34 -11.54 -4.29 4.91
N TRP A 35 -11.16 -4.12 3.65
CA TRP A 35 -11.12 -2.81 3.03
C TRP A 35 -12.53 -2.33 2.74
N THR A 36 -12.87 -1.16 3.24
CA THR A 36 -14.13 -0.49 2.91
C THR A 36 -14.04 0.18 1.54
N LEU A 37 -15.19 0.40 0.90
CA LEU A 37 -15.25 1.09 -0.39
C LEU A 37 -14.69 2.52 -0.30
N ALA A 38 -14.92 3.21 0.83
CA ALA A 38 -14.38 4.55 1.06
C ALA A 38 -12.84 4.53 1.13
N GLU A 39 -12.24 3.59 1.86
CA GLU A 39 -10.79 3.42 1.90
C GLU A 39 -10.22 3.08 0.53
N MET A 40 -10.83 2.17 -0.21
CA MET A 40 -10.38 1.78 -1.55
C MET A 40 -10.41 2.98 -2.52
N ARG A 41 -11.44 3.83 -2.44
CA ARG A 41 -11.50 5.07 -3.23
C ARG A 41 -10.37 6.03 -2.86
N MET A 42 -10.10 6.22 -1.57
CA MET A 42 -8.98 7.06 -1.13
C MET A 42 -7.63 6.54 -1.63
N VAL A 43 -7.41 5.21 -1.57
CA VAL A 43 -6.21 4.58 -2.12
C VAL A 43 -6.13 4.78 -3.63
N GLN A 44 -7.22 4.56 -4.36
CA GLN A 44 -7.26 4.71 -5.82
C GLN A 44 -6.98 6.16 -6.26
N LYS A 45 -7.54 7.15 -5.55
CA LYS A 45 -7.45 8.57 -5.92
C LYS A 45 -6.04 9.14 -5.83
N HIS A 46 -5.22 8.62 -4.90
CA HIS A 46 -3.81 8.99 -4.71
C HIS A 46 -3.52 10.49 -4.48
N GLU A 47 -4.41 11.23 -3.84
CA GLU A 47 -4.19 12.68 -3.63
C GLU A 47 -3.21 13.00 -2.49
N ILE A 48 -3.10 12.09 -1.53
CA ILE A 48 -2.21 12.26 -0.36
C ILE A 48 -1.16 11.16 -0.35
N SER A 49 -0.03 11.47 0.30
CA SER A 49 1.08 10.53 0.44
C SER A 49 0.68 9.28 1.21
N ASP A 50 1.31 8.14 0.93
CA ASP A 50 1.00 6.87 1.62
C ASP A 50 1.21 6.96 3.13
N THR A 51 2.17 7.78 3.59
CA THR A 51 2.45 8.01 5.01
C THR A 51 1.34 8.78 5.70
N GLU A 52 0.75 9.79 5.04
CA GLU A 52 -0.39 10.53 5.56
C GLU A 52 -1.67 9.70 5.48
N LEU A 53 -1.88 8.98 4.38
CA LEU A 53 -3.01 8.08 4.24
C LEU A 53 -2.98 7.00 5.32
N ALA A 54 -1.81 6.41 5.59
CA ALA A 54 -1.60 5.44 6.67
C ALA A 54 -2.03 5.96 8.04
N LYS A 55 -1.76 7.25 8.33
CA LYS A 55 -2.22 7.88 9.57
C LYS A 55 -3.74 8.06 9.58
N LYS A 56 -4.33 8.43 8.44
CA LYS A 56 -5.77 8.73 8.31
C LYS A 56 -6.66 7.49 8.41
N ILE A 57 -6.31 6.42 7.70
CA ILE A 57 -7.09 5.16 7.67
C ILE A 57 -6.54 4.12 8.66
N HIS A 58 -5.55 4.52 9.47
CA HIS A 58 -4.88 3.69 10.47
C HIS A 58 -4.25 2.39 9.93
N ARG A 59 -4.00 2.26 8.62
CA ARG A 59 -3.31 1.12 8.01
C ARG A 59 -1.81 1.33 7.93
N SER A 60 -1.05 0.26 7.70
CA SER A 60 0.37 0.39 7.38
C SER A 60 0.57 0.89 5.94
N VAL A 61 1.68 1.58 5.70
CA VAL A 61 2.09 2.04 4.36
C VAL A 61 2.20 0.85 3.40
N ALA A 62 2.76 -0.26 3.86
CA ALA A 62 2.88 -1.48 3.05
C ALA A 62 1.51 -2.05 2.63
N ALA A 63 0.49 -1.97 3.48
CA ALA A 63 -0.85 -2.43 3.13
C ALA A 63 -1.50 -1.54 2.06
N ILE A 64 -1.30 -0.21 2.16
CA ILE A 64 -1.76 0.75 1.15
C ILE A 64 -1.08 0.47 -0.19
N GLN A 65 0.25 0.32 -0.21
CA GLN A 65 1.00 0.03 -1.43
C GLN A 65 0.54 -1.28 -2.09
N LYS A 66 0.32 -2.33 -1.30
CA LYS A 66 -0.23 -3.60 -1.80
C LYS A 66 -1.61 -3.39 -2.42
N MET A 67 -2.48 -2.63 -1.77
CA MET A 67 -3.82 -2.35 -2.29
C MET A 67 -3.77 -1.53 -3.58
N ARG A 68 -2.91 -0.52 -3.68
CA ARG A 68 -2.68 0.24 -4.93
C ARG A 68 -2.32 -0.68 -6.09
N TRP A 69 -1.38 -1.59 -5.85
CA TRP A 69 -0.96 -2.56 -6.87
C TRP A 69 -2.14 -3.44 -7.31
N GLN A 70 -2.90 -4.00 -6.37
CA GLN A 70 -4.08 -4.81 -6.67
C GLN A 70 -5.16 -4.04 -7.47
N LEU A 71 -5.44 -2.79 -7.09
CA LEU A 71 -6.42 -1.96 -7.79
C LEU A 71 -5.95 -1.56 -9.19
N LYS A 72 -4.65 -1.27 -9.35
CA LYS A 72 -4.06 -0.98 -10.66
C LYS A 72 -4.21 -2.17 -11.61
N SER A 73 -3.80 -3.37 -11.18
CA SER A 73 -3.95 -4.59 -11.98
C SER A 73 -5.41 -4.88 -12.33
N LYS A 74 -6.34 -4.63 -11.40
CA LYS A 74 -7.78 -4.81 -11.67
C LYS A 74 -8.29 -3.81 -12.70
N THR A 75 -7.85 -2.56 -12.62
CA THR A 75 -8.23 -1.51 -13.57
C THR A 75 -7.72 -1.84 -14.97
N GLU A 76 -6.45 -2.21 -15.08
CA GLU A 76 -5.79 -2.62 -16.33
C GLU A 76 -6.50 -3.81 -16.96
N TYR A 77 -6.80 -4.85 -16.17
CA TYR A 77 -7.58 -6.00 -16.62
C TYR A 77 -8.94 -5.57 -17.17
N THR A 78 -9.69 -4.74 -16.44
CA THR A 78 -11.02 -4.30 -16.90
C THR A 78 -11.00 -3.41 -18.13
N LYS A 79 -9.93 -2.67 -18.39
CA LYS A 79 -9.76 -1.91 -19.63
C LYS A 79 -9.51 -2.87 -20.79
N ASN A 80 -8.52 -3.75 -20.64
CA ASN A 80 -8.17 -4.74 -21.66
C ASN A 80 -9.36 -5.62 -22.06
N THR A 81 -10.17 -6.08 -21.09
CA THR A 81 -11.40 -6.85 -21.39
C THR A 81 -12.43 -6.03 -22.16
N ARG A 82 -12.62 -4.75 -21.82
CA ARG A 82 -13.55 -3.87 -22.56
C ARG A 82 -13.08 -3.68 -23.99
N ASP A 83 -11.80 -3.39 -24.17
CA ASP A 83 -11.18 -3.17 -25.47
C ASP A 83 -11.29 -4.44 -26.36
N ALA A 84 -11.07 -5.62 -25.79
CA ALA A 84 -11.24 -6.91 -26.47
C ALA A 84 -12.70 -7.19 -26.88
N ILE A 85 -13.67 -6.89 -26.02
CA ILE A 85 -15.10 -7.05 -26.34
C ILE A 85 -15.49 -6.09 -27.47
N THR A 86 -15.08 -4.82 -27.38
CA THR A 86 -15.36 -3.84 -28.44
C THR A 86 -14.72 -4.23 -29.76
N ALA A 87 -13.51 -4.80 -29.76
CA ALA A 87 -12.85 -5.27 -30.99
C ALA A 87 -13.50 -6.51 -31.61
N SER A 88 -14.30 -7.28 -30.85
CA SER A 88 -15.02 -8.47 -31.34
C SER A 88 -16.43 -8.17 -31.86
N LEU A 89 -16.94 -6.96 -31.62
CA LEU A 89 -18.29 -6.51 -31.99
C LEU A 89 -18.32 -5.67 -33.28
N PHE A 90 -17.16 -5.37 -33.87
CA PHE A 90 -16.97 -4.70 -35.16
C PHE A 90 -16.23 -5.62 -36.11
#